data_AF-A0A6M5YPL1-F1
#
_entry.id   AF-A0A6M5YPL1-F1
#
_cell.length_a   1.000
_cell.length_b   1.000
_cell.length_c   1.000
_cell.angle_alpha   90.00
_cell.angle_beta   90.00
_cell.angle_gamma   90.00
#
_symmetry.space_group_name_H-M   'P 1'
#
loop_
_entity.id
_entity.type
_entity.pdbx_description
1 polymer ?
#
loop_
_entity_poly.entity_id
_entity_poly.type
_entity_poly.pdbx_seq_one_letter_code
_entity_poly.pdbx_strand_id
1 'polypeptide(L)'
;MNEREALLRAVCDTPDDDTPRLVFADWLQENGDEARAEFIRVQIELSRAQEMCPRVSNLMVRQHKLLRLNEQRWRAELPSDAGFRRNFHFERGFVESLTVYDFTESRRVVVDTFAATPLIHLDCIRVRDLGELAELAELSRIRYLGFWVYNPTPESVTRFVSTTNLAALEQVAIRGPTIDFALEDLLAERFGSKLLRNT
;
A
#
# COMPACT_ATOMS: atom_id res chain seq x y z
N MET A 1 9.93 -22.44 -0.39
CA MET A 1 8.95 -21.56 -1.04
C MET A 1 7.90 -22.45 -1.67
N ASN A 2 6.67 -22.39 -1.17
CA ASN A 2 5.56 -23.14 -1.75
C ASN A 2 4.94 -22.37 -2.94
N GLU A 3 4.09 -23.04 -3.72
CA GLU A 3 3.46 -22.45 -4.91
C GLU A 3 2.64 -21.19 -4.58
N ARG A 4 1.88 -21.23 -3.47
CA ARG A 4 1.12 -20.08 -2.97
C ARG A 4 2.00 -18.85 -2.76
N GLU A 5 3.14 -19.01 -2.10
CA GLU A 5 4.11 -17.94 -1.85
C GLU A 5 4.71 -17.39 -3.14
N ALA A 6 4.99 -18.25 -4.12
CA ALA A 6 5.52 -17.82 -5.41
C ALA A 6 4.49 -16.99 -6.20
N LEU A 7 3.23 -17.44 -6.24
CA LEU A 7 2.15 -16.72 -6.90
C LEU A 7 1.82 -15.40 -6.20
N LEU A 8 1.78 -15.39 -4.86
CA LEU A 8 1.57 -14.17 -4.09
C LEU A 8 2.73 -13.17 -4.29
N ARG A 9 3.97 -13.66 -4.34
CA ARG A 9 5.12 -12.80 -4.66
C ARG A 9 4.97 -12.18 -6.04
N ALA A 10 4.52 -12.92 -7.05
CA ALA A 10 4.27 -12.37 -8.38
C ALA A 10 3.21 -11.24 -8.34
N VAL A 11 2.14 -11.40 -7.56
CA VAL A 11 1.15 -10.32 -7.33
C VAL A 11 1.82 -9.09 -6.69
N CYS A 12 2.66 -9.30 -5.69
CA CYS A 12 3.39 -8.21 -5.04
C CYS A 12 4.34 -7.50 -6.03
N ASP A 13 5.15 -8.23 -6.77
CA ASP A 13 6.19 -7.67 -7.64
C ASP A 13 5.63 -6.83 -8.79
N THR A 14 4.40 -7.11 -9.25
CA THR A 14 3.72 -6.35 -10.31
C THR A 14 2.32 -5.88 -9.85
N PRO A 15 2.24 -4.88 -8.96
CA PRO A 15 0.99 -4.48 -8.32
C PRO A 15 0.02 -3.77 -9.28
N ASP A 16 0.38 -3.42 -10.50
CA ASP A 16 -0.56 -2.83 -11.46
C ASP A 16 -1.16 -3.87 -12.43
N ASP A 17 -0.54 -5.05 -12.52
CA ASP A 17 -0.98 -6.11 -13.43
C ASP A 17 -2.03 -6.99 -12.76
N ASP A 18 -3.17 -7.13 -13.42
CA ASP A 18 -4.23 -8.04 -12.99
C ASP A 18 -3.90 -9.50 -13.32
N THR A 19 -2.94 -9.76 -14.22
CA THR A 19 -2.62 -11.12 -14.67
C THR A 19 -2.15 -12.01 -13.52
N PRO A 20 -1.16 -11.63 -12.69
CA PRO A 20 -0.78 -12.46 -11.55
C PRO A 20 -1.88 -12.58 -10.50
N ARG A 21 -2.75 -11.56 -10.36
CA ARG A 21 -3.91 -11.62 -9.46
C ARG A 21 -4.91 -12.67 -9.91
N LEU A 22 -5.18 -12.73 -11.22
CA LEU A 22 -6.07 -13.72 -11.82
C LEU A 22 -5.49 -15.14 -11.73
N VAL A 23 -4.18 -15.31 -11.98
CA VAL A 23 -3.51 -16.61 -11.79
C VAL A 23 -3.57 -17.05 -10.32
N PHE A 24 -3.36 -16.13 -9.37
CA PHE A 24 -3.52 -16.44 -7.95
C PHE A 24 -4.98 -16.79 -7.59
N ALA A 25 -5.96 -16.13 -8.20
CA ALA A 25 -7.38 -16.46 -8.03
C ALA A 25 -7.72 -17.86 -8.58
N ASP A 26 -7.17 -18.25 -9.73
CA ASP A 26 -7.33 -19.60 -10.27
C ASP A 26 -6.78 -20.65 -9.30
N TRP A 27 -5.55 -20.44 -8.81
CA TRP A 27 -4.94 -21.31 -7.82
C TRP A 27 -5.76 -21.39 -6.51
N LEU A 28 -6.27 -20.27 -6.00
CA LEU A 28 -7.13 -20.26 -4.81
C LEU A 28 -8.39 -21.10 -5.00
N GLN A 29 -9.04 -21.00 -6.15
CA GLN A 29 -10.23 -21.77 -6.47
C GLN A 29 -9.92 -23.28 -6.52
N GLU A 30 -8.82 -23.66 -7.16
CA GLU A 30 -8.35 -25.05 -7.23
C GLU A 30 -7.99 -25.62 -5.85
N ASN A 31 -7.57 -24.76 -4.93
CA ASN A 31 -7.19 -25.11 -3.56
C ASN A 31 -8.31 -24.88 -2.52
N GLY A 32 -9.56 -24.68 -2.98
CA GLY A 32 -10.76 -24.67 -2.13
C GLY A 32 -11.13 -23.33 -1.51
N ASP A 33 -10.49 -22.23 -1.91
CA ASP A 33 -10.85 -20.86 -1.50
C ASP A 33 -11.57 -20.10 -2.63
N GLU A 34 -12.70 -20.65 -3.05
CA GLU A 34 -13.54 -20.08 -4.11
C GLU A 34 -14.01 -18.65 -3.76
N ALA A 35 -14.28 -18.38 -2.48
CA ALA A 35 -14.71 -17.05 -2.03
C ALA A 35 -13.64 -15.99 -2.25
N ARG A 36 -12.35 -16.30 -2.00
CA ARG A 36 -11.24 -15.36 -2.24
C ARG A 36 -10.97 -15.18 -3.73
N ALA A 37 -11.02 -16.28 -4.51
CA ALA A 37 -10.88 -16.25 -5.95
C ALA A 37 -11.94 -15.36 -6.62
N GLU A 38 -13.21 -15.55 -6.24
CA GLU A 38 -14.31 -14.73 -6.74
C GLU A 38 -14.15 -13.26 -6.34
N PHE A 39 -13.74 -13.00 -5.09
CA PHE A 39 -13.56 -11.63 -4.61
C PHE A 39 -12.51 -10.86 -5.43
N ILE A 40 -11.37 -11.49 -5.75
CA ILE A 40 -10.34 -10.90 -6.63
C ILE A 40 -10.94 -10.54 -7.99
N ARG A 41 -11.63 -11.49 -8.64
CA ARG A 41 -12.22 -11.28 -9.98
C ARG A 41 -13.28 -10.17 -9.97
N VAL A 42 -14.15 -10.16 -8.96
CA VAL A 42 -15.19 -9.13 -8.80
C VAL A 42 -14.57 -7.74 -8.65
N GLN A 43 -13.54 -7.59 -7.81
CA GLN A 43 -12.90 -6.28 -7.62
C GLN A 43 -12.10 -5.82 -8.85
N ILE A 44 -11.43 -6.75 -9.56
CA ILE A 44 -10.79 -6.42 -10.85
C ILE A 44 -11.83 -5.93 -11.86
N GLU A 45 -12.96 -6.62 -11.97
CA GLU A 45 -14.03 -6.22 -12.89
C GLU A 45 -14.62 -4.85 -12.53
N LEU A 46 -14.82 -4.58 -11.22
CA LEU A 46 -15.26 -3.28 -10.72
C LEU A 46 -14.23 -2.17 -11.02
N SER A 47 -12.94 -2.43 -10.85
CA SER A 47 -11.88 -1.44 -11.11
C SER A 47 -11.78 -1.02 -12.58
N ARG A 48 -12.23 -1.89 -13.49
CA ARG A 48 -12.27 -1.64 -14.95
C ARG A 48 -13.57 -1.01 -15.42
N ALA A 49 -14.59 -0.92 -14.58
CA ALA A 49 -15.89 -0.42 -14.96
C ALA A 49 -15.86 1.10 -15.17
N GLN A 50 -16.30 1.56 -16.35
CA GLN A 50 -16.31 2.99 -16.70
C GLN A 50 -17.66 3.66 -16.38
N GLU A 51 -18.74 2.90 -16.29
CA GLU A 51 -20.09 3.43 -16.10
C GLU A 51 -20.90 2.62 -15.09
N MET A 52 -21.75 3.31 -14.33
CA MET A 52 -22.69 2.68 -13.41
C MET A 52 -23.86 2.05 -14.18
N CYS A 53 -23.91 0.72 -14.19
CA CYS A 53 -24.98 -0.05 -14.81
C CYS A 53 -25.47 -1.17 -13.87
N PRO A 54 -26.60 -1.85 -14.16
CA PRO A 54 -27.12 -2.92 -13.31
C PRO A 54 -26.11 -4.03 -12.99
N ARG A 55 -25.21 -4.36 -13.94
CA ARG A 55 -24.13 -5.34 -13.72
C ARG A 55 -23.14 -4.85 -12.67
N VAL A 56 -22.67 -3.60 -12.77
CA VAL A 56 -21.75 -2.99 -11.78
C VAL A 56 -22.40 -2.93 -10.40
N SER A 57 -23.67 -2.55 -10.31
CA SER A 57 -24.42 -2.57 -9.05
C SER A 57 -24.48 -3.97 -8.43
N ASN A 58 -24.71 -5.01 -9.24
CA ASN A 58 -24.71 -6.39 -8.77
C ASN A 58 -23.32 -6.85 -8.27
N LEU A 59 -22.26 -6.48 -8.97
CA LEU A 59 -20.87 -6.74 -8.53
C LEU A 59 -20.56 -6.02 -7.22
N MET A 60 -21.00 -4.77 -7.07
CA MET A 60 -20.87 -4.02 -5.81
C MET A 60 -21.56 -4.77 -4.67
N VAL A 61 -22.81 -5.21 -4.85
CA VAL A 61 -23.51 -6.02 -3.84
C VAL A 61 -22.75 -7.31 -3.53
N ARG A 62 -22.19 -7.97 -4.56
CA ARG A 62 -21.44 -9.21 -4.39
C ARG A 62 -20.14 -9.02 -3.61
N GLN A 63 -19.33 -8.02 -3.93
CA GLN A 63 -18.09 -7.76 -3.17
C GLN A 63 -18.39 -7.45 -1.70
N HIS A 64 -19.45 -6.69 -1.39
CA HIS A 64 -19.81 -6.37 -0.01
C HIS A 64 -20.22 -7.62 0.75
N LYS A 65 -20.97 -8.53 0.12
CA LYS A 65 -21.34 -9.81 0.72
C LYS A 65 -20.11 -10.68 0.98
N LEU A 66 -19.22 -10.81 0.00
CA LEU A 66 -17.99 -11.60 0.12
C LEU A 66 -17.09 -11.06 1.24
N LEU A 67 -16.86 -9.73 1.24
CA LEU A 67 -16.06 -9.06 2.25
C LEU A 67 -16.65 -9.24 3.64
N ARG A 68 -17.94 -8.94 3.83
CA ARG A 68 -18.62 -9.09 5.14
C ARG A 68 -18.47 -10.49 5.74
N LEU A 69 -18.48 -11.53 4.91
CA LEU A 69 -18.40 -12.93 5.36
C LEU A 69 -16.97 -13.43 5.61
N ASN A 70 -15.97 -12.82 4.97
CA ASN A 70 -14.61 -13.39 4.94
C ASN A 70 -13.50 -12.43 5.40
N GLU A 71 -13.80 -11.14 5.62
CA GLU A 71 -12.80 -10.12 5.92
C GLU A 71 -11.84 -10.55 7.03
N GLN A 72 -12.36 -11.05 8.15
CA GLN A 72 -11.53 -11.48 9.28
C GLN A 72 -10.52 -12.56 8.89
N ARG A 73 -10.95 -13.54 8.08
CA ARG A 73 -10.10 -14.64 7.61
C ARG A 73 -9.00 -14.13 6.69
N TRP A 74 -9.35 -13.29 5.71
CA TRP A 74 -8.37 -12.74 4.77
C TRP A 74 -7.39 -11.78 5.45
N ARG A 75 -7.85 -11.04 6.46
CA ARG A 75 -6.98 -10.17 7.26
C ARG A 75 -6.00 -10.94 8.13
N ALA A 76 -6.36 -12.15 8.57
CA ALA A 76 -5.46 -13.01 9.33
C ALA A 76 -4.27 -13.53 8.49
N GLU A 77 -4.30 -13.34 7.17
CA GLU A 77 -3.17 -13.63 6.28
C GLU A 77 -2.10 -12.52 6.28
N LEU A 78 -2.42 -11.35 6.83
CA LEU A 78 -1.49 -10.23 6.99
C LEU A 78 -0.82 -10.29 8.38
N PRO A 79 0.36 -9.66 8.56
CA PRO A 79 1.01 -9.62 9.86
C PRO A 79 0.09 -9.10 10.98
N SER A 80 -0.08 -9.87 12.05
CA SER A 80 -1.01 -9.58 13.16
C SER A 80 -0.70 -8.28 13.91
N ASP A 81 0.58 -7.89 13.92
CA ASP A 81 1.10 -6.75 14.70
C ASP A 81 1.06 -5.43 13.93
N ALA A 82 0.55 -5.43 12.69
CA ALA A 82 0.58 -4.29 11.77
C ALA A 82 -0.28 -3.09 12.17
N GLY A 83 -0.95 -3.13 13.33
CA GLY A 83 -1.74 -1.99 13.78
C GLY A 83 -2.83 -1.60 12.79
N PHE A 84 -3.36 -2.54 11.99
CA PHE A 84 -4.47 -2.38 11.02
C PHE A 84 -5.81 -2.01 11.70
N ARG A 85 -5.79 -1.26 12.80
CA ARG A 85 -6.93 -1.16 13.70
C ARG A 85 -8.10 -0.40 13.08
N ARG A 86 -7.93 0.43 12.03
CA ARG A 86 -9.04 1.25 11.48
C ARG A 86 -9.12 1.52 9.97
N ASN A 87 -8.02 1.57 9.18
CA ASN A 87 -8.06 2.13 7.82
C ASN A 87 -7.34 1.28 6.75
N PHE A 88 -7.80 0.06 6.48
CA PHE A 88 -7.34 -0.70 5.31
C PHE A 88 -8.58 -1.07 4.49
N HIS A 89 -8.41 -1.05 3.18
CA HIS A 89 -9.45 -1.40 2.21
C HIS A 89 -8.88 -2.45 1.27
N PHE A 90 -9.75 -3.35 0.82
CA PHE A 90 -9.39 -4.28 -0.25
C PHE A 90 -9.61 -3.62 -1.60
N GLU A 91 -8.59 -3.63 -2.43
CA GLU A 91 -8.60 -3.20 -3.82
C GLU A 91 -8.10 -4.36 -4.69
N ARG A 92 -8.82 -4.68 -5.77
CA ARG A 92 -8.51 -5.81 -6.67
C ARG A 92 -8.20 -7.13 -5.94
N GLY A 93 -8.84 -7.35 -4.79
CA GLY A 93 -8.71 -8.53 -3.94
C GLY A 93 -7.66 -8.46 -2.84
N PHE A 94 -6.86 -7.39 -2.73
CA PHE A 94 -5.74 -7.30 -1.81
C PHE A 94 -5.73 -6.00 -1.01
N VAL A 95 -4.94 -5.96 0.06
CA VAL A 95 -4.73 -4.70 0.80
C VAL A 95 -3.61 -3.94 0.11
N GLU A 96 -3.93 -2.78 -0.44
CA GLU A 96 -2.97 -1.95 -1.19
C GLU A 96 -2.47 -0.75 -0.35
N SER A 97 -3.02 -0.55 0.85
CA SER A 97 -2.69 0.58 1.75
C SER A 97 -2.42 0.13 3.19
N LEU A 98 -1.42 0.75 3.82
CA LEU A 98 -1.03 0.54 5.20
C LEU A 98 -0.84 1.90 5.89
N THR A 99 -1.49 2.06 7.04
CA THR A 99 -1.22 3.17 7.96
C THR A 99 -0.58 2.65 9.24
N VAL A 100 0.59 3.18 9.60
CA VAL A 100 1.27 2.86 10.87
C VAL A 100 1.40 4.10 11.74
N TYR A 101 1.34 3.92 13.06
CA TYR A 101 1.41 5.05 13.97
C TYR A 101 2.84 5.60 14.08
N ASP A 102 3.83 4.72 14.24
CA ASP A 102 5.25 5.07 14.25
C ASP A 102 6.00 4.15 13.32
N PHE A 103 6.76 4.75 12.39
CA PHE A 103 7.53 3.98 11.42
C PHE A 103 8.64 3.15 12.09
N THR A 104 9.43 3.74 12.98
CA THR A 104 10.58 3.07 13.61
C THR A 104 10.14 1.81 14.38
N GLU A 105 9.08 1.94 15.20
CA GLU A 105 8.52 0.82 15.97
C GLU A 105 7.85 -0.23 15.07
N SER A 106 7.29 0.19 13.93
CA SER A 106 6.53 -0.69 13.01
C SER A 106 7.35 -1.18 11.82
N ARG A 107 8.65 -0.84 11.72
CA ARG A 107 9.47 -1.05 10.51
C ARG A 107 9.46 -2.50 10.03
N ARG A 108 9.65 -3.43 10.95
CA ARG A 108 9.59 -4.88 10.65
C ARG A 108 8.24 -5.25 10.04
N VAL A 109 7.16 -4.76 10.63
CA VAL A 109 5.81 -5.10 10.16
C VAL A 109 5.51 -4.47 8.80
N VAL A 110 6.01 -3.26 8.54
CA VAL A 110 5.92 -2.65 7.22
C VAL A 110 6.58 -3.56 6.17
N VAL A 111 7.81 -4.00 6.41
CA VAL A 111 8.55 -4.93 5.53
C VAL A 111 7.79 -6.24 5.33
N ASP A 112 7.36 -6.88 6.42
CA ASP A 112 6.62 -8.14 6.37
C ASP A 112 5.29 -7.97 5.59
N THR A 113 4.66 -6.79 5.64
CA THR A 113 3.44 -6.49 4.89
C THR A 113 3.70 -6.37 3.40
N PHE A 114 4.80 -5.76 2.95
CA PHE A 114 5.16 -5.70 1.53
C PHE A 114 5.37 -7.07 0.87
N ALA A 115 5.77 -8.06 1.67
CA ALA A 115 5.90 -9.45 1.24
C ALA A 115 4.55 -10.18 1.18
N ALA A 116 3.58 -9.76 1.99
CA ALA A 116 2.28 -10.41 2.14
C ALA A 116 1.18 -9.84 1.24
N THR A 117 1.33 -8.62 0.72
CA THR A 117 0.31 -7.96 -0.10
C THR A 117 0.92 -6.94 -1.08
N PRO A 118 0.29 -6.65 -2.24
CA PRO A 118 0.71 -5.61 -3.18
C PRO A 118 0.55 -4.19 -2.61
N LEU A 119 1.30 -3.88 -1.56
CA LEU A 119 1.26 -2.60 -0.88
C LEU A 119 1.86 -1.50 -1.77
N ILE A 120 1.04 -0.48 -2.07
CA ILE A 120 1.43 0.66 -2.90
C ILE A 120 1.20 2.00 -2.20
N HIS A 121 0.42 2.05 -1.11
CA HIS A 121 0.23 3.25 -0.29
C HIS A 121 0.75 3.00 1.14
N LEU A 122 1.61 3.90 1.62
CA LEU A 122 2.11 3.88 3.00
C LEU A 122 1.88 5.26 3.63
N ASP A 123 1.16 5.30 4.74
CA ASP A 123 1.00 6.50 5.56
C ASP A 123 1.55 6.26 6.97
N CYS A 124 2.55 7.05 7.37
CA CYS A 124 3.17 6.96 8.68
C CYS A 124 2.76 8.17 9.52
N ILE A 125 1.93 7.98 10.55
CA ILE A 125 1.47 9.08 11.41
C ILE A 125 2.65 9.75 12.12
N ARG A 126 3.78 9.06 12.28
CA ARG A 126 5.02 9.60 12.81
C ARG A 126 6.21 8.89 12.19
N VAL A 127 7.17 9.69 11.73
CA VAL A 127 8.51 9.29 11.32
C VAL A 127 9.49 10.12 12.13
N ARG A 128 10.35 9.45 12.91
CA ARG A 128 11.35 10.09 13.77
C ARG A 128 12.60 10.49 12.99
N ASP A 129 12.99 9.65 12.03
CA ASP A 129 14.16 9.83 11.19
C ASP A 129 13.80 9.47 9.74
N LEU A 130 13.96 10.43 8.82
CA LEU A 130 13.70 10.23 7.40
C LEU A 130 14.75 9.32 6.74
N GLY A 131 15.93 9.17 7.33
CA GLY A 131 16.96 8.24 6.89
C GLY A 131 16.50 6.79 6.99
N GLU A 132 15.84 6.40 8.09
CA GLU A 132 15.30 5.05 8.26
C GLU A 132 14.26 4.71 7.19
N LEU A 133 13.45 5.71 6.82
CA LEU A 133 12.46 5.58 5.75
C LEU A 133 13.15 5.44 4.39
N ALA A 134 14.18 6.24 4.12
CA ALA A 134 14.95 6.22 2.88
C ALA A 134 15.68 4.89 2.61
N GLU A 135 16.01 4.15 3.66
CA GLU A 135 16.67 2.82 3.60
C GLU A 135 15.72 1.69 3.17
N LEU A 136 14.41 1.92 3.17
CA LEU A 136 13.43 0.90 2.84
C LEU A 136 13.41 0.67 1.31
N ALA A 137 13.91 -0.48 0.87
CA ALA A 137 13.99 -0.84 -0.55
C ALA A 137 12.61 -0.95 -1.21
N GLU A 138 11.61 -1.33 -0.41
CA GLU A 138 10.22 -1.52 -0.79
C GLU A 138 9.52 -0.22 -1.19
N LEU A 139 10.07 0.96 -0.84
CA LEU A 139 9.55 2.25 -1.32
C LEU A 139 9.55 2.37 -2.85
N SER A 140 10.37 1.58 -3.55
CA SER A 140 10.40 1.55 -5.01
C SER A 140 9.05 1.19 -5.63
N ARG A 141 8.17 0.53 -4.87
CA ARG A 141 6.82 0.11 -5.26
C ARG A 141 5.73 1.06 -4.76
N ILE A 142 6.04 2.04 -3.91
CA ILE A 142 5.04 2.95 -3.35
C ILE A 142 4.62 4.02 -4.37
N ARG A 143 3.31 4.19 -4.55
CA ARG A 143 2.65 5.26 -5.33
C ARG A 143 2.32 6.47 -4.45
N TYR A 144 1.87 6.22 -3.22
CA TYR A 144 1.55 7.27 -2.25
C TYR A 144 2.36 7.07 -0.97
N LEU A 145 3.16 8.06 -0.62
CA LEU A 145 3.89 8.11 0.65
C LEU A 145 3.43 9.31 1.48
N GLY A 146 2.73 9.04 2.58
CA GLY A 146 2.36 10.06 3.55
C GLY A 146 3.15 9.91 4.84
N PHE A 147 3.61 11.00 5.44
CA PHE A 147 4.13 10.94 6.79
C PHE A 147 4.09 12.27 7.55
N TRP A 148 4.07 12.15 8.88
CA TRP A 148 4.35 13.27 9.77
C TRP A 148 5.78 13.18 10.30
N VAL A 149 6.52 14.29 10.22
CA VAL A 149 7.87 14.41 10.80
C VAL A 149 7.96 15.61 11.73
N TYR A 150 8.74 15.46 12.81
CA TYR A 150 8.98 16.53 13.79
C TYR A 150 10.48 16.80 13.85
N ASN A 151 10.89 18.05 13.55
CA ASN A 151 12.28 18.50 13.63
C ASN A 151 13.30 17.54 12.96
N PRO A 152 13.14 17.21 11.66
CA PRO A 152 14.10 16.33 10.98
C PRO A 152 15.50 16.96 10.97
N THR A 153 16.54 16.13 11.12
CA THR A 153 17.92 16.60 10.98
C THR A 153 18.24 16.90 9.51
N PRO A 154 19.10 17.89 9.19
CA PRO A 154 19.51 18.15 7.80
C PRO A 154 20.07 16.92 7.08
N GLU A 155 20.75 16.04 7.81
CA GLU A 155 21.28 14.78 7.28
C GLU A 155 20.15 13.80 6.90
N SER A 156 19.16 13.59 7.78
CA SER A 156 18.03 12.70 7.50
C SER A 156 17.22 13.16 6.29
N VAL A 157 17.01 14.47 6.17
CA VAL A 157 16.41 15.12 4.99
C VAL A 157 17.20 14.79 3.75
N THR A 158 18.52 15.06 3.77
CA THR A 158 19.40 14.89 2.60
C THR A 158 19.37 13.45 2.12
N ARG A 159 19.42 12.47 3.04
CA ARG A 159 19.31 11.05 2.72
C ARG A 159 17.97 10.72 2.05
N PHE A 160 16.87 11.25 2.58
CA PHE A 160 15.54 11.01 2.02
C PHE A 160 15.36 11.64 0.64
N VAL A 161 15.71 12.91 0.44
CA VAL A 161 15.57 13.54 -0.89
C VAL A 161 16.52 12.92 -1.93
N SER A 162 17.65 12.37 -1.49
CA SER A 162 18.61 11.71 -2.38
C SER A 162 18.26 10.25 -2.68
N THR A 163 17.25 9.66 -2.02
CA THR A 163 16.92 8.25 -2.24
C THR A 163 16.42 7.99 -3.65
N THR A 164 16.90 6.91 -4.26
CA THR A 164 16.47 6.44 -5.58
C THR A 164 15.31 5.45 -5.50
N ASN A 165 14.98 4.97 -4.30
CA ASN A 165 13.93 3.97 -4.06
C ASN A 165 12.52 4.59 -4.09
N LEU A 166 12.28 5.62 -4.90
CA LEU A 166 10.97 6.28 -5.05
C LEU A 166 10.56 6.37 -6.53
N ALA A 167 11.05 5.43 -7.35
CA ALA A 167 10.88 5.44 -8.81
C ALA A 167 9.41 5.48 -9.24
N ALA A 168 8.54 4.79 -8.51
CA ALA A 168 7.11 4.73 -8.82
C ALA A 168 6.24 5.71 -8.02
N LEU A 169 6.85 6.59 -7.22
CA LEU A 169 6.11 7.53 -6.39
C LEU A 169 5.32 8.49 -7.27
N GLU A 170 4.02 8.59 -7.04
CA GLU A 170 3.10 9.50 -7.74
C GLU A 170 2.75 10.70 -6.86
N GLN A 171 2.62 10.47 -5.56
CA GLN A 171 2.25 11.49 -4.57
C GLN A 171 3.02 11.30 -3.28
N VAL A 172 3.45 12.42 -2.69
CA VAL A 172 4.05 12.44 -1.36
C VAL A 172 3.40 13.53 -0.51
N ALA A 173 2.95 13.18 0.68
CA ALA A 173 2.37 14.10 1.64
C ALA A 173 3.27 14.17 2.87
N ILE A 174 3.83 15.36 3.14
CA ILE A 174 4.74 15.58 4.27
C ILE A 174 4.07 16.56 5.21
N ARG A 175 3.86 16.13 6.45
CA ARG A 175 3.15 16.88 7.49
C ARG A 175 4.13 17.17 8.64
N GLY A 176 4.01 18.32 9.31
CA GLY A 176 4.98 18.71 10.34
C GLY A 176 4.77 20.14 10.85
N PRO A 177 5.00 20.44 12.13
CA PRO A 177 5.11 21.83 12.58
C PRO A 177 6.37 22.44 11.99
N THR A 178 6.22 23.48 11.16
CA THR A 178 7.27 24.26 10.51
C THR A 178 8.39 23.39 9.96
N ILE A 179 8.12 22.76 8.82
CA ILE A 179 9.17 22.38 7.88
C ILE A 179 9.91 23.71 7.60
N ASP A 180 11.17 23.84 8.02
CA ASP A 180 11.96 25.04 7.73
C ASP A 180 11.86 25.36 6.23
N PHE A 181 11.79 26.63 5.83
CA PHE A 181 11.64 27.03 4.42
C PHE A 181 12.68 26.34 3.53
N ALA A 182 13.90 26.17 4.04
CA ALA A 182 14.97 25.46 3.35
C ALA A 182 14.65 23.98 3.05
N LEU A 183 13.91 23.31 3.94
CA LEU A 183 13.45 21.95 3.73
C LEU A 183 12.27 21.90 2.77
N GLU A 184 11.34 22.87 2.83
CA GLU A 184 10.25 22.96 1.85
C GLU A 184 10.78 23.14 0.43
N ASP A 185 11.82 23.96 0.25
CA ASP A 185 12.46 24.18 -1.05
C ASP A 185 13.12 22.90 -1.59
N LEU A 186 13.90 22.18 -0.77
CA LEU A 186 14.51 20.90 -1.16
C LEU A 186 13.46 19.84 -1.53
N LEU A 187 12.36 19.78 -0.79
CA LEU A 187 11.27 18.86 -1.07
C LEU A 187 10.51 19.26 -2.35
N ALA A 188 10.29 20.56 -2.56
CA ALA A 188 9.66 21.06 -3.76
C ALA A 188 10.55 20.85 -5.01
N GLU A 189 11.85 21.05 -4.89
CA GLU A 189 12.83 20.77 -5.95
C GLU A 189 12.84 19.29 -6.33
N ARG A 190 12.82 18.40 -5.31
CA ARG A 190 12.85 16.95 -5.54
C ARG A 190 11.54 16.39 -6.09
N PHE A 191 10.41 16.77 -5.51
CA PHE A 191 9.13 16.11 -5.76
C PHE A 191 8.20 16.91 -6.68
N GLY A 192 8.43 18.22 -6.85
CA GLY A 192 7.67 19.07 -7.77
C GLY A 192 6.15 18.94 -7.56
N SER A 193 5.43 18.59 -8.63
CA SER A 193 3.97 18.42 -8.62
C SER A 193 3.48 17.21 -7.81
N LYS A 194 4.37 16.29 -7.41
CA LYS A 194 4.02 15.13 -6.58
C LYS A 194 3.86 15.51 -5.10
N LEU A 195 4.40 16.64 -4.67
CA LEU A 195 4.34 17.10 -3.29
C LEU A 195 2.95 17.68 -2.97
N LEU A 196 2.21 17.01 -2.10
CA LEU A 196 0.96 17.51 -1.54
C LEU A 196 1.29 18.45 -0.37
N ARG A 197 1.06 19.74 -0.56
CA ARG A 197 1.15 20.74 0.50
C ARG A 197 -0.12 20.67 1.34
N ASN A 198 0.01 20.54 2.66
CA ASN A 198 -1.14 20.73 3.54
C ASN A 198 -1.64 22.17 3.37
N THR A 199 -2.84 22.34 2.81
CA THR A 199 -3.66 23.54 3.05
C THR A 199 -4.14 23.56 4.49
#